data_AF-A0A6P2E8E9-F1
#
_entry.id   AF-A0A6P2E8E9-F1
#
_cell.length_a   1.000
_cell.length_b   1.000
_cell.length_c   1.000
_cell.angle_alpha   90.00
_cell.angle_beta   90.00
_cell.angle_gamma   90.00
#
_symmetry.space_group_name_H-M   'P 1'
#
loop_
_entity.id
_entity.type
_entity.pdbx_description
1 polymer ?
#
loop_
_entity_poly.entity_id
_entity_poly.type
_entity_poly.pdbx_seq_one_letter_code
_entity_poly.pdbx_strand_id
1 'polypeptide(L)'
;MMQWLKDLLASAGQPVREPALAVAGGACGEGCGCGTAAVPAAAREAELEPPVARRSTERRSGHDSVRAEPGETLAKQLALVIDLNVCVGCHACVTSCKQWNTSGSAGPLADEKPYGADPTGTFFNRVQTYEANTFPGTETIHFPKSCLHCQDPPCVPVCPTGASYKRKEDGIVLVDYDKCIGCKYCAWACPYGARELDEERQVMTKCTLCVDRIYDENLPKEDRQPACVKACPTGARLFGDVKDPDSEVSKAIRERGGYSLMPEWETNPANQYLPRRVTDEAGGPTKVQPRLGGMS
;
A
#
# COMPACT_ATOMS: atom_id res chain seq x y z
N MET A 1 -8.98 11.36 27.52
CA MET A 1 -8.24 11.91 26.37
C MET A 1 -9.00 13.07 25.70
N MET A 2 -9.62 13.99 26.47
CA MET A 2 -10.53 15.04 25.94
C MET A 2 -10.48 16.38 26.73
N GLN A 3 -9.37 16.67 27.41
CA GLN A 3 -9.16 17.96 28.09
C GLN A 3 -8.06 18.78 27.39
N TRP A 4 -6.94 18.13 27.04
CA TRP A 4 -5.83 18.76 26.30
C TRP A 4 -6.23 19.37 24.94
N LEU A 5 -7.18 18.75 24.22
CA LEU A 5 -7.68 19.28 22.93
C LEU A 5 -8.56 20.52 23.10
N LYS A 6 -9.25 20.67 24.23
CA LYS A 6 -10.12 21.81 24.52
C LYS A 6 -9.29 23.05 24.88
N ASP A 7 -8.19 22.86 25.60
CA ASP A 7 -7.31 23.94 26.02
C ASP A 7 -6.53 24.53 24.82
N LEU A 8 -6.22 23.72 23.81
CA LEU A 8 -5.57 24.15 22.57
C LEU A 8 -6.46 25.03 21.67
N LEU A 9 -7.77 24.83 21.71
CA LEU A 9 -8.75 25.58 20.91
C LEU A 9 -9.17 26.89 21.58
N ALA A 10 -8.99 27.04 22.89
CA ALA A 10 -9.31 28.25 23.62
C ALA A 10 -8.25 29.37 23.47
N SER A 11 -7.02 29.05 23.07
CA SER A 11 -5.92 30.03 22.90
C SER A 11 -5.89 30.72 21.53
N ALA A 12 -6.70 30.26 20.57
CA ALA A 12 -6.82 30.88 19.25
C ALA A 12 -8.22 31.51 19.14
N GLY A 13 -8.34 32.79 19.47
CA GLY A 13 -9.60 33.52 19.49
C GLY A 13 -10.29 33.63 18.12
N GLN A 14 -10.95 32.56 17.68
CA GLN A 14 -11.87 32.56 16.54
C GLN A 14 -13.12 31.74 16.90
N PRO A 15 -14.34 32.27 16.68
CA PRO A 15 -15.56 31.55 17.00
C PRO A 15 -15.75 30.37 16.05
N VAL A 16 -15.96 29.18 16.63
CA VAL A 16 -16.32 27.96 15.91
C VAL A 16 -17.74 28.16 15.34
N ARG A 17 -17.88 28.14 14.01
CA ARG A 17 -19.17 27.95 13.34
C ARG A 17 -19.31 26.48 12.98
N GLU A 18 -20.31 25.81 13.54
CA GLU A 18 -20.74 24.48 13.08
C GLU A 18 -21.26 24.57 11.63
N PRO A 19 -20.96 23.60 10.76
CA PRO A 19 -21.55 23.57 9.44
C PRO A 19 -23.04 23.22 9.54
N ALA A 20 -23.89 24.11 9.03
CA ALA A 20 -25.31 23.85 8.85
C ALA A 20 -25.50 22.70 7.85
N LEU A 21 -26.31 21.69 8.22
CA LEU A 21 -26.84 20.71 7.27
C LEU A 21 -27.65 21.44 6.19
N ALA A 22 -27.13 21.48 4.98
CA ALA A 22 -27.92 21.87 3.82
C ALA A 22 -28.80 20.67 3.41
N VAL A 23 -30.05 20.68 3.85
CA VAL A 23 -31.12 19.87 3.28
C VAL A 23 -31.48 20.47 1.93
N ALA A 24 -30.91 19.94 0.85
CA ALA A 24 -31.34 20.30 -0.50
C ALA A 24 -32.56 19.44 -0.89
N GLY A 25 -33.73 19.88 -0.46
CA GLY A 25 -35.00 19.52 -1.10
C GLY A 25 -35.12 20.30 -2.41
N GLY A 26 -34.85 19.65 -3.53
CA GLY A 26 -35.07 20.19 -4.88
C GLY A 26 -36.00 19.27 -5.64
N ALA A 27 -37.26 19.69 -5.80
CA ALA A 27 -38.22 19.02 -6.66
C ALA A 27 -37.75 19.04 -8.13
N CYS A 28 -37.56 17.88 -8.74
CA CYS A 28 -37.44 17.78 -10.19
C CYS A 28 -38.83 18.03 -10.80
N GLY A 29 -38.90 19.08 -11.62
CA GLY A 29 -40.08 19.46 -12.38
C GLY A 29 -40.55 18.36 -13.33
N GLU A 30 -41.85 18.33 -13.51
CA GLU A 30 -42.59 17.49 -14.46
C GLU A 30 -42.03 17.69 -15.88
N GLY A 31 -41.45 16.63 -16.46
CA GLY A 31 -41.01 16.72 -17.86
C GLY A 31 -39.88 15.81 -18.32
N CYS A 32 -39.81 14.56 -17.88
CA CYS A 32 -39.11 13.53 -18.65
C CYS A 32 -39.61 12.14 -18.25
N GLY A 33 -40.37 11.51 -19.15
CA GLY A 33 -40.97 10.21 -18.93
C GLY A 33 -39.94 9.10 -18.82
N CYS A 34 -39.94 8.41 -17.68
CA CYS A 34 -39.45 7.04 -17.60
C CYS A 34 -40.66 6.13 -17.39
N GLY A 35 -40.94 5.28 -18.38
CA GLY A 35 -42.02 4.31 -18.32
C GLY A 35 -41.71 3.24 -17.26
N THR A 36 -42.68 2.98 -16.39
CA THR A 36 -42.65 1.92 -15.39
C THR A 36 -42.95 0.58 -16.06
N ALA A 37 -41.93 -0.17 -16.44
CA ALA A 37 -42.08 -1.59 -16.74
C ALA A 37 -41.85 -2.39 -15.44
N ALA A 38 -42.94 -2.89 -14.86
CA ALA A 38 -42.90 -3.85 -13.76
C ALA A 38 -42.32 -5.19 -14.24
N VAL A 39 -41.30 -5.70 -13.55
CA VAL A 39 -40.78 -7.06 -13.73
C VAL A 39 -41.30 -7.92 -12.57
N PRO A 40 -41.89 -9.11 -12.82
CA PRO A 40 -42.55 -9.87 -11.78
C PRO A 40 -41.55 -10.53 -10.83
N ALA A 41 -41.93 -10.56 -9.55
CA ALA A 41 -41.22 -11.25 -8.48
C ALA A 41 -41.43 -12.77 -8.59
N ALA A 42 -40.37 -13.50 -8.92
CA ALA A 42 -40.23 -14.92 -8.59
C ALA A 42 -38.76 -15.34 -8.72
N ALA A 43 -38.01 -15.28 -7.62
CA ALA A 43 -36.77 -16.02 -7.47
C ALA A 43 -36.85 -16.78 -6.14
N ARG A 44 -36.89 -18.10 -6.25
CA ARG A 44 -36.87 -19.05 -5.13
C ARG A 44 -35.59 -18.87 -4.33
N GLU A 45 -35.72 -18.90 -3.01
CA GLU A 45 -34.62 -19.05 -2.06
C GLU A 45 -33.92 -20.38 -2.32
N ALA A 46 -32.71 -20.33 -2.87
CA ALA A 46 -31.78 -21.43 -2.83
C ALA A 46 -30.80 -21.11 -1.70
N GLU A 47 -30.96 -21.80 -0.57
CA GLU A 47 -29.98 -21.81 0.52
C GLU A 47 -28.65 -22.35 -0.04
N LEU A 48 -27.73 -21.43 -0.36
CA LEU A 48 -26.35 -21.77 -0.67
C LEU A 48 -25.62 -22.00 0.64
N GLU A 49 -25.36 -23.26 0.97
CA GLU A 49 -24.44 -23.59 2.05
C GLU A 49 -23.07 -22.95 1.79
N PRO A 50 -22.39 -22.41 2.82
CA PRO A 50 -21.08 -21.80 2.65
C PRO A 50 -20.09 -22.85 2.15
N PRO A 51 -19.21 -22.54 1.19
CA PRO A 51 -18.23 -23.50 0.71
C PRO A 51 -17.28 -23.83 1.86
N VAL A 52 -17.35 -25.09 2.33
CA VAL A 52 -16.32 -25.66 3.20
C VAL A 52 -15.00 -25.52 2.47
N ALA A 53 -14.10 -24.72 3.04
CA ALA A 53 -12.75 -24.50 2.53
C ALA A 53 -12.09 -25.86 2.30
N ARG A 54 -12.01 -26.27 1.04
CA ARG A 54 -11.24 -27.44 0.65
C ARG A 54 -9.79 -27.08 0.93
N ARG A 55 -9.23 -27.62 2.01
CA ARG A 55 -7.78 -27.62 2.21
C ARG A 55 -7.17 -28.22 0.95
N SER A 56 -6.55 -27.38 0.13
CA SER A 56 -5.83 -27.80 -1.06
C SER A 56 -4.61 -28.61 -0.60
N THR A 57 -4.80 -29.92 -0.52
CA THR A 57 -3.71 -30.88 -0.43
C THR A 57 -3.07 -30.99 -1.80
N GLU A 58 -2.30 -29.98 -2.25
CA GLU A 58 -1.29 -30.09 -3.32
C GLU A 58 -0.64 -28.73 -3.68
N ARG A 59 0.39 -28.36 -2.92
CA ARG A 59 1.75 -27.96 -3.36
C ARG A 59 2.48 -27.44 -2.14
N ARG A 60 3.32 -28.29 -1.55
CA ARG A 60 4.37 -27.82 -0.62
C ARG A 60 5.39 -27.02 -1.43
N SER A 61 5.14 -25.73 -1.67
CA SER A 61 6.20 -24.81 -2.10
C SER A 61 6.90 -24.30 -0.84
N GLY A 62 7.56 -25.21 -0.13
CA GLY A 62 8.52 -24.86 0.90
C GLY A 62 9.74 -24.26 0.21
N HIS A 63 9.72 -22.96 -0.05
CA HIS A 63 10.96 -22.22 -0.23
C HIS A 63 11.61 -22.12 1.14
N ASP A 64 12.47 -23.10 1.47
CA ASP A 64 13.43 -23.04 2.58
C ASP A 64 14.43 -21.91 2.30
N SER A 65 13.94 -20.68 2.40
CA SER A 65 14.77 -19.49 2.42
C SER A 65 15.36 -19.35 3.81
N VAL A 66 16.66 -19.07 3.84
CA VAL A 66 17.36 -18.85 5.10
C VAL A 66 16.75 -17.61 5.74
N ARG A 67 16.25 -17.74 6.97
CA ARG A 67 15.67 -16.62 7.70
C ARG A 67 16.80 -15.77 8.26
N ALA A 68 16.66 -14.45 8.15
CA ALA A 68 17.55 -13.50 8.79
C ALA A 68 17.21 -13.41 10.29
N GLU A 69 18.24 -13.29 11.12
CA GLU A 69 18.06 -13.00 12.54
C GLU A 69 17.66 -11.54 12.76
N PRO A 70 16.92 -11.21 13.85
CA PRO A 70 16.58 -9.82 14.19
C PRO A 70 17.85 -8.95 14.31
N GLY A 71 17.88 -7.82 13.61
CA GLY A 71 19.03 -6.89 13.59
C GLY A 71 20.21 -7.33 12.71
N GLU A 72 20.09 -8.44 11.98
CA GLU A 72 21.15 -8.90 11.07
C GLU A 72 21.33 -7.94 9.87
N THR A 73 22.56 -7.48 9.66
CA THR A 73 22.92 -6.70 8.47
C THR A 73 23.10 -7.63 7.28
N LEU A 74 22.21 -7.53 6.29
CA LEU A 74 22.24 -8.39 5.10
C LEU A 74 23.21 -7.89 4.02
N ALA A 75 23.73 -8.77 3.17
CA ALA A 75 24.56 -8.38 2.03
C ALA A 75 23.74 -7.72 0.90
N LYS A 76 22.47 -8.11 0.76
CA LYS A 76 21.54 -7.66 -0.27
C LYS A 76 20.22 -7.24 0.36
N GLN A 77 19.62 -6.16 -0.13
CA GLN A 77 18.30 -5.70 0.31
C GLN A 77 17.51 -5.17 -0.89
N LEU A 78 16.57 -5.96 -1.39
CA LEU A 78 15.67 -5.54 -2.45
C LEU A 78 14.63 -4.55 -1.90
N ALA A 79 14.35 -3.51 -2.68
CA ALA A 79 13.40 -2.48 -2.32
C ALA A 79 12.75 -1.81 -3.54
N LEU A 80 11.67 -1.09 -3.27
CA LEU A 80 11.10 -0.10 -4.18
C LEU A 80 11.62 1.29 -3.83
N VAL A 81 11.97 2.06 -4.84
CA VAL A 81 12.18 3.51 -4.71
C VAL A 81 11.08 4.24 -5.46
N ILE A 82 10.32 5.06 -4.76
CA ILE A 82 9.07 5.66 -5.27
C ILE A 82 9.29 7.15 -5.50
N ASP A 83 9.29 7.57 -6.76
CA ASP A 83 9.43 8.95 -7.17
C ASP A 83 8.08 9.67 -7.13
N LEU A 84 7.89 10.50 -6.09
CA LEU A 84 6.67 11.29 -5.90
C LEU A 84 6.56 12.45 -6.89
N ASN A 85 7.65 12.82 -7.58
CA ASN A 85 7.65 13.90 -8.54
C ASN A 85 6.89 13.55 -9.83
N VAL A 86 6.93 12.27 -10.22
CA VAL A 86 6.35 11.80 -11.49
C VAL A 86 5.15 10.88 -11.28
N CYS A 87 4.72 10.68 -10.03
CA CYS A 87 3.52 9.90 -9.73
C CYS A 87 2.25 10.72 -10.00
N VAL A 88 1.52 10.35 -11.05
CA VAL A 88 0.26 11.02 -11.46
C VAL A 88 -1.00 10.36 -10.91
N GLY A 89 -0.86 9.45 -9.94
CA GLY A 89 -2.03 8.82 -9.31
C GLY A 89 -2.88 7.94 -10.24
N CYS A 90 -2.33 7.38 -11.32
CA CYS A 90 -3.11 6.60 -12.31
C CYS A 90 -3.66 5.25 -11.81
N HIS A 91 -3.32 4.83 -10.58
CA HIS A 91 -3.69 3.53 -9.99
C HIS A 91 -3.30 2.25 -10.76
N ALA A 92 -2.57 2.33 -11.89
CA ALA A 92 -2.09 1.15 -12.62
C ALA A 92 -1.26 0.20 -11.75
N CYS A 93 -0.48 0.74 -10.81
CA CYS A 93 0.30 -0.03 -9.85
C CYS A 93 -0.55 -0.81 -8.82
N VAL A 94 -1.80 -0.38 -8.57
CA VAL A 94 -2.74 -1.06 -7.67
C VAL A 94 -3.39 -2.22 -8.42
N THR A 95 -3.95 -1.95 -9.59
CA THR A 95 -4.63 -2.94 -10.43
C THR A 95 -3.69 -4.07 -10.86
N SER A 96 -2.48 -3.75 -11.33
CA SER A 96 -1.48 -4.77 -11.70
C SER A 96 -1.03 -5.62 -10.52
N CYS A 97 -0.92 -5.03 -9.33
CA CYS A 97 -0.56 -5.77 -8.12
C CYS A 97 -1.64 -6.78 -7.77
N LYS A 98 -2.92 -6.38 -7.82
CA LYS A 98 -4.06 -7.29 -7.64
C LYS A 98 -4.06 -8.40 -8.69
N GLN A 99 -4.00 -8.04 -9.98
CA GLN A 99 -4.00 -9.01 -11.08
C GLN A 99 -2.91 -10.07 -10.94
N TRP A 100 -1.68 -9.66 -10.60
CA TRP A 100 -0.57 -10.60 -10.45
C TRP A 100 -0.73 -11.49 -9.21
N ASN A 101 -1.02 -10.88 -8.06
CA ASN A 101 -0.94 -11.60 -6.78
C ASN A 101 -2.22 -12.38 -6.44
N THR A 102 -3.38 -12.05 -7.04
CA THR A 102 -4.65 -12.74 -6.77
C THR A 102 -4.63 -14.23 -7.11
N SER A 103 -3.78 -14.63 -8.06
CA SER A 103 -3.57 -16.02 -8.46
C SER A 103 -2.24 -16.59 -7.93
N GLY A 104 -1.52 -15.82 -7.11
CA GLY A 104 -0.23 -16.20 -6.56
C GLY A 104 -0.35 -16.90 -5.20
N SER A 105 0.79 -17.04 -4.51
CA SER A 105 0.86 -17.67 -3.18
C SER A 105 0.02 -16.94 -2.12
N ALA A 106 -0.22 -15.65 -2.33
CA ALA A 106 -0.99 -14.82 -1.41
C ALA A 106 -2.50 -15.08 -1.44
N GLY A 107 -3.01 -15.78 -2.45
CA GLY A 107 -4.44 -16.03 -2.63
C GLY A 107 -5.21 -14.83 -3.20
N PRO A 108 -6.54 -14.94 -3.29
CA PRO A 108 -7.38 -13.91 -3.90
C PRO A 108 -7.27 -12.55 -3.22
N LEU A 109 -7.14 -11.48 -4.01
CA LEU A 109 -7.12 -10.10 -3.51
C LEU A 109 -8.42 -9.38 -3.81
N ALA A 110 -9.52 -9.94 -3.31
CA ALA A 110 -10.87 -9.49 -3.60
C ALA A 110 -11.12 -8.06 -3.09
N ASP A 111 -11.95 -7.33 -3.84
CA ASP A 111 -12.65 -6.14 -3.35
C ASP A 111 -13.98 -6.56 -2.75
N GLU A 112 -14.22 -6.12 -1.54
CA GLU A 112 -15.45 -6.37 -0.81
C GLU A 112 -16.26 -5.07 -0.79
N LYS A 113 -17.48 -5.12 -1.33
CA LYS A 113 -18.34 -3.92 -1.48
C LYS A 113 -17.61 -2.73 -2.15
N PRO A 114 -17.01 -2.91 -3.35
CA PRO A 114 -16.21 -1.85 -4.00
C PRO A 114 -16.97 -0.54 -4.26
N TYR A 115 -18.31 -0.60 -4.34
CA TYR A 115 -19.19 0.54 -4.56
C TYR A 115 -20.02 0.91 -3.31
N GLY A 116 -19.71 0.32 -2.16
CA GLY A 116 -20.37 0.62 -0.89
C GLY A 116 -19.88 1.92 -0.27
N ALA A 117 -20.58 2.38 0.77
CA ALA A 117 -20.17 3.55 1.55
C ALA A 117 -18.85 3.33 2.32
N ASP A 118 -18.51 2.07 2.59
CA ASP A 118 -17.25 1.63 3.22
C ASP A 118 -16.63 0.51 2.36
N PRO A 119 -15.86 0.87 1.33
CA PRO A 119 -15.23 -0.11 0.45
C PRO A 119 -14.13 -0.87 1.20
N THR A 120 -14.26 -2.19 1.29
CA THR A 120 -13.30 -3.07 1.93
C THR A 120 -12.61 -3.96 0.90
N GLY A 121 -11.59 -4.71 1.32
CA GLY A 121 -10.87 -5.63 0.45
C GLY A 121 -9.38 -5.67 0.74
N THR A 122 -8.70 -6.57 0.05
CA THR A 122 -7.27 -6.81 0.28
C THR A 122 -6.43 -6.01 -0.72
N PHE A 123 -5.63 -5.07 -0.20
CA PHE A 123 -4.75 -4.23 -1.01
C PHE A 123 -3.31 -4.30 -0.53
N PHE A 124 -2.42 -4.82 -1.37
CA PHE A 124 -0.97 -4.83 -1.09
C PHE A 124 -0.30 -3.50 -1.39
N ASN A 125 -1.00 -2.65 -2.13
CA ASN A 125 -0.56 -1.34 -2.57
C ASN A 125 -1.77 -0.44 -2.67
N ARG A 126 -1.69 0.76 -2.09
CA ARG A 126 -2.70 1.82 -2.22
C ARG A 126 -2.02 3.11 -2.69
N VAL A 127 -2.73 3.92 -3.46
CA VAL A 127 -2.29 5.29 -3.78
C VAL A 127 -3.18 6.24 -2.99
N GLN A 128 -2.60 6.92 -2.01
CA GLN A 128 -3.29 7.92 -1.21
C GLN A 128 -3.12 9.27 -1.88
N THR A 129 -4.21 10.01 -2.05
CA THR A 129 -4.20 11.31 -2.70
C THR A 129 -4.49 12.38 -1.66
N TYR A 130 -3.67 13.42 -1.64
CA TYR A 130 -3.78 14.54 -0.72
C TYR A 130 -3.80 15.84 -1.53
N GLU A 131 -4.58 16.80 -1.07
CA GLU A 131 -4.46 18.18 -1.52
C GLU A 131 -3.51 18.92 -0.58
N ALA A 132 -2.55 19.63 -1.15
CA ALA A 132 -1.56 20.41 -0.44
C ALA A 132 -1.62 21.87 -0.90
N ASN A 133 -1.03 22.74 -0.06
CA ASN A 133 -1.00 24.19 -0.24
C ASN A 133 -2.41 24.82 -0.19
N THR A 134 -2.49 26.10 -0.54
CA THR A 134 -3.71 26.92 -0.44
C THR A 134 -4.04 27.55 -1.79
N PHE A 135 -5.33 27.74 -2.06
CA PHE A 135 -5.80 28.41 -3.27
C PHE A 135 -5.14 29.79 -3.44
N PRO A 136 -4.70 30.18 -4.65
CA PRO A 136 -4.84 29.48 -5.94
C PRO A 136 -3.75 28.45 -6.27
N GLY A 137 -2.73 28.29 -5.42
CA GLY A 137 -1.59 27.39 -5.65
C GLY A 137 -1.78 25.99 -5.05
N THR A 138 -3.00 25.44 -5.08
CA THR A 138 -3.26 24.08 -4.58
C THR A 138 -2.61 23.03 -5.47
N GLU A 139 -2.12 21.96 -4.86
CA GLU A 139 -1.51 20.85 -5.56
C GLU A 139 -2.10 19.53 -5.10
N THR A 140 -2.25 18.59 -6.04
CA THR A 140 -2.59 17.22 -5.71
C THR A 140 -1.32 16.39 -5.62
N ILE A 141 -1.12 15.73 -4.48
CA ILE A 141 0.00 14.85 -4.21
C ILE A 141 -0.51 13.42 -4.14
N HIS A 142 0.09 12.55 -4.96
CA HIS A 142 -0.19 11.12 -4.93
C HIS A 142 0.94 10.40 -4.19
N PHE A 143 0.57 9.63 -3.17
CA PHE A 143 1.46 8.91 -2.29
C PHE A 143 1.19 7.41 -2.36
N PRO A 144 1.90 6.68 -3.26
CA PRO A 144 1.79 5.23 -3.32
C PRO A 144 2.45 4.57 -2.11
N LYS A 145 1.70 3.74 -1.39
CA LYS A 145 2.14 3.04 -0.18
C LYS A 145 1.87 1.55 -0.31
N SER A 146 2.93 0.76 -0.18
CA SER A 146 2.90 -0.70 -0.06
C SER A 146 3.67 -1.12 1.20
N CYS A 147 3.82 -2.43 1.44
CA CYS A 147 4.80 -2.88 2.43
C CYS A 147 6.19 -2.34 2.08
N LEU A 148 6.90 -1.83 3.10
CA LEU A 148 8.23 -1.20 2.92
C LEU A 148 9.40 -2.18 3.08
N HIS A 149 9.12 -3.46 3.35
CA HIS A 149 10.11 -4.51 3.58
C HIS A 149 11.27 -4.05 4.49
N CYS A 150 10.90 -3.41 5.59
CA CYS A 150 11.76 -2.82 6.61
C CYS A 150 13.01 -3.66 6.90
N GLN A 151 14.16 -2.99 7.04
CA GLN A 151 15.39 -3.64 7.45
C GLN A 151 15.26 -4.17 8.88
N ASP A 152 14.56 -3.42 9.74
CA ASP A 152 14.19 -3.77 11.10
C ASP A 152 12.66 -3.90 11.19
N PRO A 153 12.08 -5.02 10.73
CA PRO A 153 10.64 -5.16 10.59
C PRO A 153 9.98 -5.48 11.93
N PRO A 154 9.25 -4.54 12.59
CA PRO A 154 8.64 -4.77 13.91
C PRO A 154 7.61 -5.91 13.87
N CYS A 155 7.01 -6.12 12.71
CA CYS A 155 6.05 -7.18 12.43
C CYS A 155 6.62 -8.62 12.42
N VAL A 156 7.94 -8.82 12.38
CA VAL A 156 8.57 -10.15 12.45
C VAL A 156 8.65 -10.67 13.90
N PRO A 157 9.31 -9.97 14.85
CA PRO A 157 9.47 -10.48 16.22
C PRO A 157 8.15 -10.59 17.00
N VAL A 158 7.11 -9.84 16.63
CA VAL A 158 5.79 -9.93 17.29
C VAL A 158 4.97 -11.15 16.86
N CYS A 159 5.43 -11.91 15.86
CA CYS A 159 4.66 -13.03 15.31
C CYS A 159 4.85 -14.29 16.18
N PRO A 160 3.83 -14.73 16.95
CA PRO A 160 3.99 -15.79 17.94
C PRO A 160 4.27 -17.16 17.33
N THR A 161 3.91 -17.38 16.07
CA THR A 161 4.12 -18.66 15.36
C THR A 161 5.38 -18.66 14.49
N GLY A 162 6.11 -17.55 14.43
CA GLY A 162 7.23 -17.39 13.49
C GLY A 162 6.79 -17.42 12.02
N ALA A 163 5.53 -17.09 11.72
CA ALA A 163 5.00 -17.01 10.36
C ALA A 163 5.52 -15.80 9.60
N SER A 164 5.69 -14.64 10.25
CA SER A 164 6.38 -13.50 9.63
C SER A 164 7.88 -13.70 9.74
N TYR A 165 8.60 -13.57 8.63
CA TYR A 165 10.05 -13.72 8.58
C TYR A 165 10.68 -12.78 7.54
N LYS A 166 11.99 -12.55 7.66
CA LYS A 166 12.78 -11.83 6.66
C LYS A 166 13.73 -12.83 5.99
N ARG A 167 13.81 -12.79 4.66
CA ARG A 167 14.73 -13.60 3.86
C ARG A 167 16.14 -13.04 3.94
N LYS A 168 17.13 -13.90 4.14
CA LYS A 168 18.54 -13.50 4.30
C LYS A 168 19.20 -13.13 2.97
N GLU A 169 18.81 -13.81 1.90
CA GLU A 169 19.39 -13.69 0.57
C GLU A 169 19.03 -12.38 -0.14
N ASP A 170 17.89 -11.78 0.18
CA ASP A 170 17.34 -10.62 -0.54
C ASP A 170 16.65 -9.57 0.34
N GLY A 171 16.52 -9.82 1.64
CA GLY A 171 15.92 -8.89 2.60
C GLY A 171 14.39 -8.74 2.48
N ILE A 172 13.72 -9.55 1.67
CA ILE A 172 12.27 -9.49 1.52
C ILE A 172 11.62 -10.07 2.78
N VAL A 173 10.85 -9.23 3.48
CA VAL A 173 9.95 -9.68 4.56
C VAL A 173 8.77 -10.43 3.94
N LEU A 174 8.41 -11.61 4.42
CA LEU A 174 7.30 -12.45 3.94
C LEU A 174 6.45 -12.99 5.10
N VAL A 175 5.34 -13.66 4.74
CA VAL A 175 4.49 -14.43 5.65
C VAL A 175 4.44 -15.86 5.15
N ASP A 176 4.72 -16.80 6.04
CA ASP A 176 4.48 -18.23 5.86
C ASP A 176 3.00 -18.50 6.18
N TYR A 177 2.21 -18.73 5.13
CA TYR A 177 0.76 -18.86 5.26
C TYR A 177 0.35 -20.11 6.05
N ASP A 178 1.15 -21.17 6.04
CA ASP A 178 0.84 -22.43 6.75
C ASP A 178 1.04 -22.30 8.26
N LYS A 179 1.92 -21.38 8.69
CA LYS A 179 2.16 -21.06 10.11
C LYS A 179 1.30 -19.91 10.62
N CYS A 180 0.67 -19.16 9.73
CA CYS A 180 -0.09 -17.99 10.12
C CYS A 180 -1.44 -18.40 10.74
N ILE A 181 -1.75 -17.83 11.91
CA ILE A 181 -3.01 -18.09 12.65
C ILE A 181 -3.96 -16.89 12.62
N GLY A 182 -3.74 -15.91 11.74
CA GLY A 182 -4.65 -14.77 11.59
C GLY A 182 -4.75 -13.80 12.78
N CYS A 183 -3.89 -13.90 13.80
CA CYS A 183 -4.00 -13.12 15.06
C CYS A 183 -3.85 -11.59 14.93
N LYS A 184 -3.57 -11.04 13.74
CA LYS A 184 -3.45 -9.60 13.45
C LYS A 184 -2.35 -8.81 14.21
N TYR A 185 -1.58 -9.42 15.12
CA TYR A 185 -0.50 -8.72 15.86
C TYR A 185 0.54 -8.05 14.96
N CYS A 186 0.91 -8.68 13.85
CA CYS A 186 1.83 -8.08 12.90
C CYS A 186 1.25 -6.86 12.17
N ALA A 187 -0.08 -6.78 12.01
CA ALA A 187 -0.74 -5.58 11.47
C ALA A 187 -0.71 -4.45 12.49
N TRP A 188 -1.02 -4.76 13.76
CA TRP A 188 -0.96 -3.79 14.84
C TRP A 188 0.46 -3.22 15.05
N ALA A 189 1.49 -4.05 14.92
CA ALA A 189 2.89 -3.62 15.00
C ALA A 189 3.40 -2.88 13.75
N CYS A 190 2.65 -2.86 12.64
CA CYS A 190 3.10 -2.23 11.40
C CYS A 190 2.68 -0.75 11.38
N PRO A 191 3.61 0.22 11.54
CA PRO A 191 3.26 1.63 11.57
C PRO A 191 2.73 2.14 10.21
N TYR A 192 2.93 1.36 9.14
CA TYR A 192 2.55 1.70 7.78
C TYR A 192 1.17 1.18 7.37
N GLY A 193 0.51 0.36 8.22
CA GLY A 193 -0.77 -0.27 7.88
C GLY A 193 -0.70 -1.15 6.63
N ALA A 194 0.42 -1.83 6.41
CA ALA A 194 0.73 -2.53 5.16
C ALA A 194 0.42 -4.04 5.16
N ARG A 195 -0.27 -4.53 6.19
CA ARG A 195 -0.66 -5.94 6.34
C ARG A 195 -2.17 -6.02 6.48
N GLU A 196 -2.77 -6.88 5.67
CA GLU A 196 -4.20 -7.11 5.60
C GLU A 196 -4.52 -8.52 6.07
N LEU A 197 -5.71 -8.73 6.65
CA LEU A 197 -6.19 -10.09 6.86
C LEU A 197 -6.92 -10.52 5.58
N ASP A 198 -6.58 -11.70 5.07
CA ASP A 198 -7.47 -12.43 4.17
C ASP A 198 -8.59 -13.04 5.01
N GLU A 199 -9.79 -12.47 4.93
CA GLU A 199 -10.94 -12.88 5.75
C GLU A 199 -11.47 -14.28 5.38
N GLU A 200 -11.18 -14.78 4.18
CA GLU A 200 -11.58 -16.14 3.79
C GLU A 200 -10.61 -17.19 4.35
N ARG A 201 -9.30 -16.96 4.16
CA ARG A 201 -8.25 -17.89 4.58
C ARG A 201 -7.85 -17.74 6.04
N GLN A 202 -8.24 -16.64 6.69
CA GLN A 202 -7.85 -16.27 8.06
C GLN A 202 -6.32 -16.23 8.25
N VAL A 203 -5.60 -15.72 7.23
CA VAL A 203 -4.15 -15.52 7.27
C VAL A 203 -3.78 -14.09 6.91
N MET A 204 -2.68 -13.60 7.48
CA MET A 204 -2.18 -12.27 7.18
C MET A 204 -1.50 -12.24 5.82
N THR A 205 -1.91 -11.29 4.98
CA THR A 205 -1.37 -11.06 3.64
C THR A 205 -0.76 -9.66 3.56
N LYS A 206 0.13 -9.45 2.59
CA LYS A 206 0.80 -8.18 2.33
C LYS A 206 1.57 -8.27 1.02
N CYS A 207 2.05 -7.13 0.53
CA CYS A 207 3.01 -7.08 -0.57
C CYS A 207 4.18 -8.05 -0.34
N THR A 208 4.46 -8.88 -1.34
CA THR A 208 5.53 -9.89 -1.36
C THR A 208 6.76 -9.41 -2.13
N LEU A 209 6.77 -8.14 -2.54
CA LEU A 209 7.70 -7.59 -3.54
C LEU A 209 7.67 -8.38 -4.87
N CYS A 210 6.56 -9.09 -5.15
CA CYS A 210 6.43 -10.02 -6.27
C CYS A 210 7.62 -11.01 -6.32
N VAL A 211 8.01 -11.56 -5.16
CA VAL A 211 9.14 -12.51 -5.04
C VAL A 211 9.03 -13.68 -6.03
N ASP A 212 7.80 -14.11 -6.30
CA ASP A 212 7.45 -15.12 -7.29
C ASP A 212 7.73 -14.67 -8.73
N ARG A 213 7.58 -13.38 -9.04
CA ARG A 213 7.83 -12.79 -10.37
C ARG A 213 9.29 -12.50 -10.64
N ILE A 214 10.00 -11.93 -9.66
CA ILE A 214 11.38 -11.44 -9.84
C ILE A 214 12.39 -12.59 -10.05
N TYR A 215 12.02 -13.80 -9.64
CA TYR A 215 12.82 -15.01 -9.81
C TYR A 215 12.24 -15.98 -10.84
N ASP A 216 11.13 -15.64 -11.53
CA ASP A 216 10.53 -16.52 -12.52
C ASP A 216 11.40 -16.60 -13.79
N GLU A 217 12.03 -17.74 -14.01
CA GLU A 217 12.87 -17.98 -15.18
C GLU A 217 12.10 -18.09 -16.49
N ASN A 218 10.79 -18.31 -16.43
CA ASN A 218 9.92 -18.34 -17.61
C ASN A 218 9.63 -16.94 -18.16
N LEU A 219 9.91 -15.88 -17.39
CA LEU A 219 9.81 -14.50 -17.85
C LEU A 219 11.13 -14.04 -18.48
N PRO A 220 11.08 -13.20 -19.54
CA PRO A 220 12.24 -12.46 -20.01
C PRO A 220 12.88 -11.67 -18.87
N LYS A 221 14.21 -11.53 -18.89
CA LYS A 221 14.96 -10.93 -17.77
C LYS A 221 14.50 -9.49 -17.48
N GLU A 222 14.14 -8.74 -18.50
CA GLU A 222 13.57 -7.39 -18.45
C GLU A 222 12.17 -7.32 -17.79
N ASP A 223 11.46 -8.43 -17.71
CA ASP A 223 10.13 -8.53 -17.11
C ASP A 223 10.16 -9.07 -15.67
N ARG A 224 11.33 -9.57 -15.20
CA ARG A 224 11.58 -10.07 -13.83
C ARG A 224 11.73 -8.93 -12.82
N GLN A 225 10.67 -8.14 -12.70
CA GLN A 225 10.54 -7.02 -11.77
C GLN A 225 9.15 -7.05 -11.13
N PRO A 226 8.86 -6.29 -10.07
CA PRO A 226 7.51 -6.26 -9.49
C PRO A 226 6.44 -5.79 -10.49
N ALA A 227 5.24 -6.36 -10.42
CA ALA A 227 4.13 -6.02 -11.31
C ALA A 227 3.80 -4.51 -11.28
N CYS A 228 3.84 -3.93 -10.08
CA CYS A 228 3.60 -2.51 -9.87
C CYS A 228 4.65 -1.58 -10.51
N VAL A 229 5.88 -2.06 -10.72
CA VAL A 229 6.98 -1.34 -11.38
C VAL A 229 6.77 -1.40 -12.88
N LYS A 230 6.57 -2.60 -13.44
CA LYS A 230 6.35 -2.79 -14.88
C LYS A 230 5.12 -2.04 -15.39
N ALA A 231 4.06 -1.96 -14.59
CA ALA A 231 2.82 -1.29 -14.96
C ALA A 231 2.86 0.25 -14.82
N CYS A 232 3.93 0.83 -14.25
CA CYS A 232 3.97 2.26 -14.00
C CYS A 232 4.30 3.05 -15.28
N PRO A 233 3.36 3.82 -15.85
CA PRO A 233 3.58 4.49 -17.14
C PRO A 233 4.61 5.62 -17.05
N THR A 234 4.75 6.25 -15.88
CA THR A 234 5.65 7.39 -15.67
C THR A 234 7.00 7.00 -15.09
N GLY A 235 7.25 5.71 -14.83
CA GLY A 235 8.47 5.25 -14.15
C GLY A 235 8.58 5.73 -12.69
N ALA A 236 7.47 6.07 -12.05
CA ALA A 236 7.45 6.53 -10.64
C ALA A 236 7.89 5.46 -9.63
N ARG A 237 7.93 4.18 -10.02
CA ARG A 237 8.41 3.10 -9.16
C ARG A 237 9.64 2.50 -9.80
N LEU A 238 10.73 2.49 -9.04
CA LEU A 238 11.98 1.84 -9.36
C LEU A 238 12.14 0.61 -8.46
N PHE A 239 12.90 -0.39 -8.91
CA PHE A 239 13.15 -1.61 -8.16
C PHE A 239 14.60 -2.05 -8.31
N GLY A 240 15.20 -2.48 -7.20
CA GLY A 240 16.56 -2.99 -7.21
C GLY A 240 17.10 -3.22 -5.81
N ASP A 241 18.39 -3.53 -5.75
CA ASP A 241 19.12 -3.71 -4.49
C ASP A 241 19.64 -2.36 -3.97
N VAL A 242 19.16 -1.94 -2.80
CA VAL A 242 19.58 -0.67 -2.18
C VAL A 242 20.91 -0.78 -1.44
N LYS A 243 21.52 -1.97 -1.36
CA LYS A 243 22.88 -2.16 -0.84
C LYS A 243 23.94 -2.18 -1.92
N ASP A 244 23.56 -2.40 -3.18
CA ASP A 244 24.46 -2.25 -4.31
C ASP A 244 24.57 -0.75 -4.68
N PRO A 245 25.73 -0.09 -4.49
CA PRO A 245 25.90 1.33 -4.79
C PRO A 245 25.76 1.65 -6.28
N ASP A 246 25.94 0.67 -7.16
CA ASP A 246 25.85 0.84 -8.61
C ASP A 246 24.46 0.58 -9.18
N SER A 247 23.52 0.08 -8.35
CA SER A 247 22.14 -0.12 -8.76
C SER A 247 21.44 1.19 -9.10
N GLU A 248 20.45 1.11 -9.99
CA GLU A 248 19.64 2.27 -10.39
C GLU A 248 18.97 2.93 -9.18
N VAL A 249 18.42 2.11 -8.27
CA VAL A 249 17.73 2.59 -7.06
C VAL A 249 18.68 3.31 -6.11
N SER A 250 19.90 2.80 -5.90
CA SER A 250 20.89 3.43 -5.04
C SER A 250 21.39 4.75 -5.62
N LYS A 251 21.61 4.81 -6.93
CA LYS A 251 21.93 6.05 -7.65
C LYS A 251 20.80 7.07 -7.51
N ALA A 252 19.56 6.66 -7.75
CA ALA A 252 18.38 7.52 -7.62
C ALA A 252 18.23 8.09 -6.20
N ILE A 253 18.42 7.27 -5.16
CA ILE A 253 18.37 7.74 -3.76
C ILE A 253 19.44 8.81 -3.51
N ARG A 254 20.70 8.54 -3.86
CA ARG A 254 21.82 9.47 -3.62
C ARG A 254 21.67 10.78 -4.40
N GLU A 255 21.33 10.68 -5.68
CA GLU A 255 21.33 11.82 -6.60
C GLU A 255 20.05 12.65 -6.51
N ARG A 256 18.91 12.04 -6.15
CA ARG A 256 17.61 12.72 -6.11
C ARG A 256 17.13 13.06 -4.71
N GLY A 257 17.89 12.72 -3.67
CA GLY A 257 17.60 13.06 -2.28
C GLY A 257 16.55 12.15 -1.65
N GLY A 258 16.67 10.84 -1.88
CA GLY A 258 15.75 9.84 -1.34
C GLY A 258 15.70 9.85 0.19
N TYR A 259 14.53 9.51 0.74
CA TYR A 259 14.29 9.52 2.18
C TYR A 259 13.36 8.39 2.65
N SER A 260 13.58 7.97 3.89
CA SER A 260 12.80 6.95 4.58
C SER A 260 11.47 7.52 5.05
N LEU A 261 10.39 6.74 4.96
CA LEU A 261 9.09 7.13 5.47
C LEU A 261 9.01 6.94 6.99
N MET A 262 8.60 8.00 7.70
CA MET A 262 8.41 8.03 9.15
C MET A 262 9.61 7.45 9.93
N PRO A 263 10.78 8.10 9.85
CA PRO A 263 12.00 7.64 10.52
C PRO A 263 11.87 7.53 12.04
N GLU A 264 10.94 8.25 12.66
CA GLU A 264 10.64 8.21 14.10
C GLU A 264 10.22 6.83 14.63
N TRP A 265 9.81 5.90 13.76
CA TRP A 265 9.50 4.52 14.14
C TRP A 265 10.71 3.58 14.11
N GLU A 266 11.88 4.05 13.68
CA GLU A 266 13.15 3.31 13.69
C GLU A 266 13.12 1.94 12.97
N THR A 267 12.14 1.71 12.08
CA THR A 267 12.01 0.43 11.35
C THR A 267 13.00 0.28 10.18
N ASN A 268 13.78 1.32 9.89
CA ASN A 268 14.69 1.43 8.74
C ASN A 268 14.07 0.86 7.43
N PRO A 269 13.02 1.51 6.88
CA PRO A 269 12.37 1.07 5.64
C PRO A 269 13.38 0.78 4.51
N ALA A 270 13.28 -0.39 3.89
CA ALA A 270 14.07 -0.67 2.70
C ALA A 270 13.57 0.17 1.52
N ASN A 271 12.24 0.27 1.38
CA ASN A 271 11.64 1.18 0.41
C ASN A 271 11.88 2.63 0.78
N GLN A 272 12.23 3.44 -0.22
CA GLN A 272 12.55 4.86 -0.08
C GLN A 272 11.66 5.70 -1.00
N TYR A 273 11.49 6.97 -0.67
CA TYR A 273 10.73 7.93 -1.48
C TYR A 273 11.68 8.98 -2.04
N LEU A 274 11.50 9.36 -3.31
CA LEU A 274 12.15 10.53 -3.89
C LEU A 274 11.19 11.73 -3.78
N PRO A 275 11.71 12.91 -3.39
CA PRO A 275 10.87 14.06 -3.10
C PRO A 275 10.29 14.66 -4.38
N ARG A 276 9.10 15.27 -4.24
CA ARG A 276 8.53 16.13 -5.28
C ARG A 276 9.37 17.40 -5.40
N ARG A 277 9.61 17.83 -6.64
CA ARG A 277 10.35 19.04 -6.99
C ARG A 277 9.38 20.03 -7.65
N VAL A 278 9.13 21.16 -7.01
CA VAL A 278 8.27 22.23 -7.56
C VAL A 278 9.05 23.04 -8.58
N THR A 279 8.79 22.83 -9.88
CA THR A 279 9.27 23.75 -10.92
C THR A 279 8.67 25.13 -10.64
N ASP A 280 9.54 26.13 -10.43
CA ASP A 280 9.10 27.51 -10.37
C ASP A 280 8.60 27.98 -11.74
N GLU A 281 7.76 29.01 -11.78
CA GLU A 281 7.16 29.51 -13.03
C GLU A 281 8.21 30.04 -14.04
N ALA A 282 9.47 30.19 -13.63
CA ALA A 282 10.58 30.65 -14.45
C ALA A 282 11.48 29.51 -14.99
N GLY A 283 11.22 28.24 -14.65
CA GLY A 283 12.05 27.10 -15.09
C GLY A 283 13.45 27.05 -14.48
N GLY A 284 13.66 27.69 -13.33
CA GLY A 284 14.88 27.68 -12.54
C GLY A 284 15.00 26.45 -11.60
N PRO A 285 16.17 26.25 -10.96
CA PRO A 285 16.42 25.08 -10.13
C PRO A 285 15.50 25.05 -8.91
N THR A 286 14.98 23.84 -8.70
CA THR A 286 13.76 23.49 -7.98
C THR A 286 13.91 23.56 -6.46
N LYS A 287 12.96 24.19 -5.74
CA LYS A 287 12.85 23.99 -4.28
C LYS A 287 12.34 22.57 -4.04
N VAL A 288 13.08 21.78 -3.26
CA VAL A 288 12.63 20.47 -2.77
C VAL A 288 11.49 20.72 -1.79
N GLN A 289 10.31 20.13 -2.02
CA GLN A 289 9.22 20.26 -1.05
C GLN A 289 9.65 19.64 0.30
N PRO A 290 9.24 20.24 1.43
CA PRO A 290 9.47 19.65 2.75
C PRO A 290 8.95 18.21 2.78
N ARG A 291 9.68 17.34 3.49
CA ARG A 291 9.28 15.94 3.67
C ARG A 291 7.87 15.88 4.24
N LEU A 292 6.98 15.10 3.62
CA LEU A 292 5.65 14.80 4.17
C LEU A 292 5.84 14.11 5.53
N GLY A 293 5.64 14.84 6.62
CA GLY A 293 5.92 14.40 8.00
C GLY A 293 6.74 15.39 8.83
N GLY A 294 7.35 16.42 8.22
CA GLY A 294 8.00 17.51 8.94
C GLY A 294 7.08 18.72 9.12
N MET A 295 5.95 18.55 9.80
CA MET A 295 5.18 19.68 10.32
C MET A 295 5.60 19.87 11.78
N SER A 296 6.63 20.68 12.00
CA SER A 296 6.95 21.26 13.31
C SER A 296 5.89 22.27 13.73
#